data_AF-A0A6V7XLF9-F1
#
_entry.id   AF-A0A6V7XLF9-F1
#
_cell.length_a   1.000
_cell.length_b   1.000
_cell.length_c   1.000
_cell.angle_alpha   90.00
_cell.angle_beta   90.00
_cell.angle_gamma   90.00
#
_symmetry.space_group_name_H-M   'P 1'
#
loop_
_entity.id
_entity.type
_entity.pdbx_description
1 polymer ?
#
loop_
_entity_poly.entity_id
_entity_poly.type
_entity_poly.pdbx_seq_one_letter_code
_entity_poly.pdbx_strand_id
1 'polypeptide(L)'
;VLQRMATQVLKDIKSNLEAVTNAVEDLKVAERTFKSIASTQLEIVAKAKYISRTICANEAQSCTDLTKQAKVYLERAQQKDEEERRQKAIQEEQRQRILKQQQEEESRKREENIQKLEKLKQLREEYKDKTKEMLKLKQLREEKRPARVSTHKKRKEGGEAEDFVNDSSDLGEYDDELHATSSRRKLKRRHRERGGEESEEEEDDTNVGRKSKISERRRAEREDEMVPARQRGKIKSKAFLSSSSSSSSPSPTRRTEGQSPSGDEEEAVQQNETEDTSFVEENKMNLRKRRRRKRKKKKKVMKEMKRLNYRSQSILLLKRKMKWNLIEKRR
;
A
#
# COMPACT_ATOMS: atom_id res chain seq x y z
N VAL A 1 -8.14 15.89 40.92
CA VAL A 1 -7.84 16.07 39.47
C VAL A 1 -7.21 14.80 38.89
N LEU A 2 -6.06 14.36 39.40
CA LEU A 2 -5.36 13.13 38.95
C LEU A 2 -6.28 11.91 38.79
N GLN A 3 -7.06 11.57 39.82
CA GLN A 3 -8.03 10.47 39.77
C GLN A 3 -9.04 10.59 38.61
N ARG A 4 -9.54 11.80 38.32
CA ARG A 4 -10.52 12.02 37.25
C ARG A 4 -9.88 11.91 35.86
N MET A 5 -8.68 12.45 35.67
CA MET A 5 -7.95 12.32 34.41
C MET A 5 -7.58 10.87 34.12
N ALA A 6 -7.04 10.16 35.12
CA ALA A 6 -6.66 8.77 34.97
C ALA A 6 -7.87 7.87 34.67
N THR A 7 -9.01 8.08 35.34
CA THR A 7 -10.23 7.32 35.06
C THR A 7 -10.79 7.58 33.66
N GLN A 8 -10.63 8.79 33.12
CA GLN A 8 -11.02 9.09 31.75
C GLN A 8 -10.15 8.33 30.74
N VAL A 9 -8.82 8.34 30.93
CA VAL A 9 -7.88 7.61 30.07
C VAL A 9 -8.11 6.08 30.11
N LEU A 10 -8.44 5.52 31.28
CA LEU A 10 -8.74 4.10 31.42
C LEU A 10 -10.07 3.69 30.76
N LYS A 11 -11.06 4.59 30.74
CA LYS A 11 -12.34 4.36 30.05
C LYS A 11 -12.19 4.44 28.52
N ASP A 12 -11.24 5.22 28.03
CA ASP A 12 -11.02 5.40 26.60
C ASP A 12 -10.47 4.10 25.95
N ILE A 13 -11.22 3.57 24.98
CA ILE A 13 -10.92 2.30 24.29
C ILE A 13 -9.64 2.39 23.44
N LYS A 14 -9.26 3.60 23.02
CA LYS A 14 -8.13 3.88 22.10
C LYS A 14 -6.91 4.48 22.80
N SER A 15 -6.86 4.43 24.13
CA SER A 15 -5.71 4.94 24.87
C SER A 15 -4.43 4.19 24.50
N ASN A 16 -3.33 4.93 24.34
CA ASN A 16 -2.01 4.37 24.08
C ASN A 16 -1.48 3.65 25.33
N LEU A 17 -0.57 2.69 25.16
CA LEU A 17 0.07 1.98 26.27
C LEU A 17 0.70 2.96 27.27
N GLU A 18 1.45 3.94 26.78
CA GLU A 18 2.09 4.97 27.60
C GLU A 18 1.07 5.83 28.38
N ALA A 19 -0.08 6.14 27.76
CA ALA A 19 -1.12 6.90 28.43
C ALA A 19 -1.76 6.09 29.58
N VAL A 20 -1.97 4.79 29.35
CA VAL A 20 -2.49 3.87 30.38
C VAL A 20 -1.48 3.67 31.51
N THR A 21 -0.18 3.56 31.21
CA THR A 21 0.86 3.45 32.26
C THR A 21 0.95 4.71 33.10
N ASN A 22 0.93 5.89 32.48
CA ASN A 22 0.98 7.16 33.20
C ASN A 22 -0.28 7.37 34.05
N ALA A 23 -1.46 6.97 33.53
CA ALA A 23 -2.71 7.01 34.30
C ALA A 23 -2.65 6.10 35.56
N VAL A 24 -2.01 4.94 35.47
CA VAL A 24 -1.78 4.05 36.63
C VAL A 24 -0.86 4.71 37.66
N GLU A 25 0.18 5.41 37.22
CA GLU A 25 1.08 6.16 38.10
C GLU A 25 0.37 7.32 38.79
N ASP A 26 -0.45 8.07 38.05
CA ASP A 26 -1.28 9.15 38.59
C ASP A 26 -2.28 8.65 39.63
N LEU A 27 -2.88 7.47 39.43
CA LEU A 27 -3.75 6.84 40.44
C LEU A 27 -2.98 6.46 41.70
N LYS A 28 -1.76 5.94 41.59
CA LYS A 28 -0.90 5.62 42.75
C LYS A 28 -0.48 6.87 43.52
N VAL A 29 -0.20 7.98 42.81
CA VAL A 29 0.11 9.27 43.44
C VAL A 29 -1.13 9.79 44.18
N ALA A 30 -2.30 9.77 43.54
CA ALA A 30 -3.55 10.16 44.17
C ALA A 30 -3.89 9.31 45.40
N GLU A 31 -3.68 7.99 45.32
CA GLU A 31 -3.88 7.09 46.47
C GLU A 31 -2.98 7.47 47.65
N ARG A 32 -1.68 7.71 47.40
CA ARG A 32 -0.74 8.11 48.45
C ARG A 32 -1.10 9.46 49.07
N THR A 33 -1.53 10.43 48.28
CA THR A 33 -1.93 11.75 48.80
C THR A 33 -3.20 11.64 49.64
N PHE A 34 -4.21 10.90 49.20
CA PHE A 34 -5.42 10.68 49.99
C PHE A 34 -5.16 9.92 51.28
N LYS A 35 -4.30 8.88 51.25
CA LYS A 35 -3.87 8.16 52.47
C LYS A 35 -3.13 9.08 53.43
N SER A 36 -2.21 9.91 52.91
CA SER A 36 -1.46 10.88 53.73
C SER A 36 -2.41 11.87 54.42
N ILE A 37 -3.34 12.47 53.68
CA ILE A 37 -4.35 13.39 54.21
C ILE A 37 -5.24 12.69 55.25
N ALA A 38 -5.66 11.45 54.98
CA ALA A 38 -6.46 10.66 55.91
C ALA A 38 -5.71 10.26 57.18
N SER A 39 -4.38 10.14 57.13
CA SER A 39 -3.52 9.78 58.27
C SER A 39 -3.00 10.99 59.06
N THR A 40 -3.04 12.18 58.48
CA THR A 40 -2.51 13.41 59.09
C THR A 40 -3.34 13.81 60.32
N GLN A 41 -2.65 14.24 61.38
CA GLN A 41 -3.25 14.64 62.66
C GLN A 41 -4.23 15.81 62.54
N LEU A 42 -5.23 15.81 63.43
CA LEU A 42 -6.41 16.69 63.42
C LEU A 42 -6.09 18.19 63.40
N GLU A 43 -4.97 18.68 63.94
CA GLU A 43 -4.71 20.12 64.03
C GLU A 43 -4.51 20.81 62.67
N ILE A 44 -3.92 20.11 61.69
CA ILE A 44 -3.70 20.66 60.34
C ILE A 44 -5.00 20.57 59.52
N VAL A 45 -5.78 19.50 59.74
CA VAL A 45 -7.06 19.26 59.06
C VAL A 45 -8.19 20.12 59.65
N ALA A 46 -8.16 20.44 60.94
CA ALA A 46 -9.11 21.33 61.62
C ALA A 46 -9.01 22.78 61.10
N LYS A 47 -7.81 23.19 60.64
CA LYS A 47 -7.63 24.45 59.90
C LYS A 47 -8.28 24.39 58.51
N ALA A 48 -8.25 23.23 57.88
CA ALA A 48 -8.90 22.95 56.59
C ALA A 48 -10.36 22.51 56.81
N LYS A 49 -11.24 23.44 57.22
CA LYS A 49 -12.68 23.24 57.50
C LYS A 49 -13.50 22.50 56.42
N TYR A 50 -12.92 22.23 55.25
CA TYR A 50 -13.59 21.64 54.09
C TYR A 50 -13.07 20.26 53.70
N ILE A 51 -12.07 19.70 54.39
CA ILE A 51 -11.49 18.39 54.04
C ILE A 51 -11.95 17.33 55.03
N SER A 52 -12.87 16.46 54.60
CA SER A 52 -13.32 15.34 55.42
C SER A 52 -12.38 14.15 55.32
N ARG A 53 -11.89 13.69 56.48
CA ARG A 53 -11.03 12.51 56.61
C ARG A 53 -11.69 11.24 56.09
N THR A 54 -12.99 11.07 56.33
CA THR A 54 -13.74 9.89 55.87
C THR A 54 -13.86 9.86 54.35
N ILE A 55 -14.10 11.03 53.73
CA ILE A 55 -14.12 11.17 52.27
C ILE A 55 -12.75 10.83 51.69
N CYS A 56 -11.66 11.36 52.26
CA CYS A 56 -10.30 11.02 51.79
C CYS A 56 -9.98 9.53 51.92
N ALA A 57 -10.41 8.87 53.01
CA ALA A 57 -10.21 7.43 53.17
C ALA A 57 -10.99 6.62 52.12
N ASN A 58 -12.23 7.02 51.82
CA ASN A 58 -13.05 6.39 50.78
C ASN A 58 -12.44 6.61 49.39
N GLU A 59 -11.96 7.81 49.08
CA GLU A 59 -11.31 8.10 47.79
C GLU A 59 -9.98 7.35 47.64
N ALA A 60 -9.23 7.15 48.72
CA ALA A 60 -8.04 6.29 48.69
C ALA A 60 -8.41 4.83 48.35
N GLN A 61 -9.48 4.29 48.92
CA GLN A 61 -9.98 2.95 48.59
C GLN A 61 -10.44 2.88 47.12
N SER A 62 -11.19 3.88 46.65
CA SER A 62 -11.59 4.03 45.25
C SER A 62 -10.38 4.01 44.31
N CYS A 63 -9.29 4.74 44.61
CA CYS A 63 -8.05 4.67 43.84
C CYS A 63 -7.41 3.28 43.86
N THR A 64 -7.48 2.53 44.96
CA THR A 64 -6.94 1.16 45.02
C THR A 64 -7.72 0.21 44.11
N ASP A 65 -9.05 0.34 44.05
CA ASP A 65 -9.89 -0.50 43.21
C ASP A 65 -9.74 -0.15 41.74
N LEU A 66 -9.66 1.15 41.41
CA LEU A 66 -9.31 1.62 40.08
C LEU A 66 -7.95 1.11 39.62
N THR A 67 -6.97 1.03 40.52
CA THR A 67 -5.64 0.49 40.20
C THR A 67 -5.70 -1.02 39.90
N LYS A 68 -6.58 -1.78 40.60
CA LYS A 68 -6.82 -3.19 40.27
C LYS A 68 -7.45 -3.33 38.89
N GLN A 69 -8.46 -2.52 38.58
CA GLN A 69 -9.09 -2.49 37.25
C GLN A 69 -8.10 -2.10 36.15
N ALA A 70 -7.25 -1.11 36.42
CA ALA A 70 -6.24 -0.60 35.50
C ALA A 70 -5.26 -1.67 35.00
N LYS A 71 -5.01 -2.75 35.77
CA LYS A 71 -4.20 -3.89 35.31
C LYS A 71 -4.77 -4.54 34.05
N VAL A 72 -6.08 -4.72 33.99
CA VAL A 72 -6.77 -5.29 32.82
C VAL A 72 -6.64 -4.37 31.60
N TYR A 73 -6.76 -3.05 31.81
CA TYR A 73 -6.57 -2.07 30.74
C TYR A 73 -5.13 -2.03 30.25
N LEU A 74 -4.16 -2.22 31.14
CA LEU A 74 -2.73 -2.29 30.80
C LEU A 74 -2.42 -3.54 29.97
N GLU A 75 -2.91 -4.71 30.37
CA GLU A 75 -2.76 -5.94 29.59
C GLU A 75 -3.39 -5.79 28.19
N ARG A 76 -4.59 -5.20 28.12
CA ARG A 76 -5.26 -4.90 26.85
C ARG A 76 -4.43 -3.94 25.99
N ALA A 77 -3.87 -2.89 26.58
CA ALA A 77 -3.06 -1.90 25.85
C ALA A 77 -1.73 -2.54 25.36
N GLN A 78 -1.12 -3.41 26.15
CA GLN A 78 0.08 -4.16 25.76
C GLN A 78 -0.19 -5.09 24.58
N GLN A 79 -1.30 -5.83 24.61
CA GLN A 79 -1.69 -6.70 23.50
C GLN A 79 -1.90 -5.91 22.21
N LYS A 80 -2.56 -4.75 22.29
CA LYS A 80 -2.77 -3.87 21.12
C LYS A 80 -1.45 -3.31 20.58
N ASP A 81 -0.54 -2.85 21.44
CA ASP A 81 0.77 -2.35 21.03
C ASP A 81 1.61 -3.46 20.37
N GLU A 82 1.58 -4.67 20.93
CA GLU A 82 2.29 -5.80 20.34
C GLU A 82 1.73 -6.17 18.96
N GLU A 83 0.40 -6.18 18.80
CA GLU A 83 -0.23 -6.38 17.50
C GLU A 83 0.15 -5.29 16.48
N GLU A 84 0.18 -4.02 16.91
CA GLU A 84 0.59 -2.91 16.04
C GLU A 84 2.07 -3.03 15.65
N ARG A 85 2.95 -3.37 16.58
CA ARG A 85 4.38 -3.62 16.30
C ARG A 85 4.57 -4.79 15.34
N ARG A 86 3.84 -5.89 15.51
CA ARG A 86 3.86 -7.02 14.57
C ARG A 86 3.42 -6.58 13.17
N GLN A 87 2.36 -5.77 13.06
CA GLN A 87 1.90 -5.26 11.77
C GLN A 87 2.91 -4.31 11.12
N LYS A 88 3.58 -3.45 11.89
CA LYS A 88 4.65 -2.58 11.39
C LYS A 88 5.84 -3.40 10.89
N ALA A 89 6.28 -4.39 11.65
CA ALA A 89 7.37 -5.29 11.26
C ALA A 89 7.07 -6.01 9.94
N ILE A 90 5.85 -6.52 9.75
CA ILE A 90 5.44 -7.15 8.49
C ILE A 90 5.50 -6.15 7.31
N GLN A 91 5.07 -4.91 7.52
CA GLN A 91 5.11 -3.88 6.48
C GLN A 91 6.54 -3.47 6.14
N GLU A 92 7.41 -3.35 7.13
CA GLU A 92 8.84 -3.06 6.96
C GLU A 92 9.55 -4.20 6.24
N GLU A 93 9.27 -5.45 6.61
CA GLU A 93 9.81 -6.61 5.91
C GLU A 93 9.36 -6.64 4.44
N GLN A 94 8.10 -6.31 4.16
CA GLN A 94 7.62 -6.18 2.77
C GLN A 94 8.35 -5.06 2.01
N ARG A 95 8.58 -3.91 2.64
CA ARG A 95 9.36 -2.81 2.04
C ARG A 95 10.81 -3.21 1.78
N GLN A 96 11.45 -3.86 2.74
CA GLN A 96 12.83 -4.33 2.61
C GLN A 96 12.96 -5.40 1.52
N ARG A 97 12.00 -6.32 1.40
CA ARG A 97 12.00 -7.32 0.32
C ARG A 97 11.92 -6.67 -1.06
N ILE A 98 11.07 -5.66 -1.24
CA ILE A 98 10.97 -4.92 -2.51
C ILE A 98 12.27 -4.19 -2.82
N LEU A 99 12.85 -3.51 -1.82
CA LEU A 99 14.11 -2.78 -2.00
C LEU A 99 15.28 -3.72 -2.37
N LYS A 100 15.39 -4.87 -1.71
CA LYS A 100 16.39 -5.90 -2.05
C LYS A 100 16.20 -6.43 -3.47
N GLN A 101 14.97 -6.70 -3.88
CA GLN A 101 14.67 -7.13 -5.26
C GLN A 101 15.08 -6.07 -6.29
N GLN A 102 14.82 -4.80 -6.02
CA GLN A 102 15.23 -3.71 -6.91
C GLN A 102 16.76 -3.59 -7.01
N GLN A 103 17.46 -3.69 -5.89
CA GLN A 103 18.93 -3.68 -5.86
C GLN A 103 19.53 -4.86 -6.62
N GLU A 104 18.98 -6.07 -6.47
CA GLU A 104 19.43 -7.27 -7.17
C GLU A 104 19.14 -7.19 -8.68
N GLU A 105 17.97 -6.67 -9.08
CA GLU A 105 17.68 -6.43 -10.49
C GLU A 105 18.62 -5.38 -11.11
N GLU A 106 18.98 -4.34 -10.35
CA GLU A 106 19.90 -3.32 -10.81
C GLU A 106 21.33 -3.85 -10.93
N SER A 107 21.82 -4.60 -9.94
CA SER A 107 23.14 -5.23 -10.00
C SER A 107 23.24 -6.20 -11.17
N ARG A 108 22.20 -7.02 -11.39
CA ARG A 108 22.14 -7.94 -12.54
C ARG A 108 22.17 -7.21 -13.87
N LYS A 109 21.45 -6.09 -14.02
CA LYS A 109 21.51 -5.27 -15.25
C LYS A 109 22.90 -4.67 -15.46
N ARG A 110 23.57 -4.22 -14.39
CA ARG A 110 24.95 -3.71 -14.45
C ARG A 110 25.92 -4.80 -14.91
N GLU A 111 25.82 -6.00 -14.34
CA GLU A 111 26.64 -7.16 -14.75
C GLU A 111 26.39 -7.56 -16.21
N GLU A 112 25.13 -7.64 -16.65
CA GLU A 112 24.78 -7.92 -18.04
C GLU A 112 25.33 -6.86 -19.01
N ASN A 113 25.36 -5.59 -18.60
CA ASN A 113 25.94 -4.51 -19.40
C ASN A 113 27.46 -4.61 -19.48
N ILE A 114 28.14 -4.94 -18.37
CA ILE A 114 29.59 -5.17 -18.35
C ILE A 114 29.96 -6.32 -19.28
N GLN A 115 29.26 -7.46 -19.20
CA GLN A 115 29.50 -8.60 -20.08
C GLN A 115 29.28 -8.28 -21.56
N LYS A 116 28.26 -7.46 -21.90
CA LYS A 116 28.04 -7.00 -23.28
C LYS A 116 29.20 -6.13 -23.78
N LEU A 117 29.68 -5.22 -22.94
CA LEU A 117 30.83 -4.37 -23.26
C LEU A 117 32.11 -5.19 -23.46
N GLU A 118 32.35 -6.20 -22.62
CA GLU A 118 33.48 -7.12 -22.77
C GLU A 118 33.42 -7.90 -24.08
N LYS A 119 32.25 -8.45 -24.45
CA LYS A 119 32.06 -9.12 -25.74
C LYS A 119 32.32 -8.21 -26.93
N LEU A 120 31.90 -6.94 -26.86
CA LEU A 120 32.17 -5.96 -27.91
C LEU A 120 33.67 -5.62 -27.99
N LYS A 121 34.37 -5.53 -26.86
CA LYS A 121 35.83 -5.35 -26.81
C LYS A 121 36.55 -6.55 -27.44
N GLN A 122 36.19 -7.77 -27.08
CA GLN A 122 36.75 -9.00 -27.67
C GLN A 122 36.51 -9.04 -29.19
N LEU A 123 35.30 -8.78 -29.65
CA LEU A 123 34.99 -8.76 -31.08
C LEU A 123 35.81 -7.69 -31.83
N ARG A 124 36.04 -6.54 -31.19
CA ARG A 124 36.89 -5.48 -31.73
C ARG A 124 38.37 -5.91 -31.81
N GLU A 125 38.88 -6.62 -30.82
CA GLU A 125 40.23 -7.19 -30.83
C GLU A 125 40.38 -8.25 -31.91
N GLU A 126 39.44 -9.20 -32.01
CA GLU A 126 39.43 -10.19 -33.09
C GLU A 126 39.40 -9.54 -34.48
N TYR A 127 38.63 -8.48 -34.67
CA TYR A 127 38.58 -7.77 -35.94
C TYR A 127 39.93 -7.09 -36.25
N LYS A 128 40.57 -6.48 -35.25
CA LYS A 128 41.92 -5.92 -35.40
C LYS A 128 42.94 -7.01 -35.75
N ASP A 129 42.86 -8.18 -35.13
CA ASP A 129 43.79 -9.27 -35.40
C ASP A 129 43.58 -9.86 -36.80
N LYS A 130 42.33 -10.14 -37.18
CA LYS A 130 41.97 -10.62 -38.53
C LYS A 130 42.39 -9.60 -39.61
N THR A 131 42.17 -8.31 -39.40
CA THR A 131 42.59 -7.28 -40.36
C THR A 131 44.10 -7.10 -40.42
N LYS A 132 44.79 -7.17 -39.28
CA LYS A 132 46.26 -7.19 -39.20
C LYS A 132 46.84 -8.41 -39.92
N GLU A 133 46.23 -9.57 -39.79
CA GLU A 133 46.60 -10.80 -40.50
C GLU A 133 46.40 -10.66 -42.02
N MET A 134 45.25 -10.15 -42.47
CA MET A 134 45.02 -9.87 -43.90
C MET A 134 46.03 -8.87 -44.49
N LEU A 135 46.40 -7.84 -43.74
CA LEU A 135 47.40 -6.85 -44.19
C LEU A 135 48.80 -7.47 -44.31
N LYS A 136 49.20 -8.33 -43.38
CA LYS A 136 50.45 -9.11 -43.47
C LYS A 136 50.46 -10.06 -44.67
N LEU A 137 49.34 -10.72 -44.96
CA LEU A 137 49.17 -11.60 -46.13
C LEU A 137 49.31 -10.82 -47.46
N LYS A 138 48.86 -9.56 -47.52
CA LYS A 138 49.08 -8.70 -48.69
C LYS A 138 50.54 -8.28 -48.86
N GLN A 139 51.26 -8.00 -47.77
CA GLN A 139 52.68 -7.67 -47.82
C GLN A 139 53.53 -8.82 -48.36
N LEU A 140 53.22 -10.08 -47.99
CA LEU A 140 53.87 -11.28 -48.57
C LEU A 140 53.57 -11.46 -50.08
N ARG A 141 52.45 -10.92 -50.59
CA ARG A 141 52.11 -10.94 -52.02
C ARG A 141 52.80 -9.80 -52.81
N GLU A 142 53.12 -8.69 -52.14
CA GLU A 142 53.80 -7.53 -52.75
C GLU A 142 55.32 -7.66 -52.80
N GLU A 143 55.93 -8.56 -52.02
CA GLU A 143 57.37 -8.87 -52.07
C GLU A 143 57.84 -9.47 -53.42
N LYS A 144 56.93 -9.75 -54.36
CA LYS A 144 57.24 -10.18 -55.74
C LYS A 144 57.13 -9.08 -56.81
N ARG A 145 57.02 -7.79 -56.44
CA ARG A 145 57.05 -6.69 -57.42
C ARG A 145 58.26 -5.79 -57.22
N PRO A 146 59.17 -5.67 -58.21
CA PRO A 146 60.32 -4.79 -58.10
C PRO A 146 59.88 -3.32 -58.16
N ALA A 147 60.50 -2.53 -57.28
CA ALA A 147 60.31 -1.11 -57.13
C ALA A 147 60.47 -0.33 -58.45
N ARG A 148 59.54 0.60 -58.71
CA ARG A 148 59.78 1.71 -59.64
C ARG A 148 59.66 3.04 -58.91
N VAL A 149 60.78 3.75 -58.96
CA VAL A 149 61.01 5.13 -58.54
C VAL A 149 60.07 6.08 -59.27
N SER A 150 59.48 7.04 -58.56
CA SER A 150 59.10 8.32 -59.16
C SER A 150 59.15 9.42 -58.11
N THR A 151 59.65 10.56 -58.57
CA THR A 151 60.26 11.66 -57.85
C THR A 151 59.30 12.86 -57.82
N HIS A 152 59.52 13.77 -56.87
CA HIS A 152 58.89 15.11 -56.70
C HIS A 152 57.56 15.09 -55.93
N LYS A 153 57.28 15.99 -54.98
CA LYS A 153 57.65 17.41 -54.90
C LYS A 153 57.48 17.92 -53.46
N LYS A 154 58.44 18.75 -53.04
CA LYS A 154 58.42 19.57 -51.82
C LYS A 154 57.14 20.40 -51.69
N ARG A 155 56.63 20.56 -50.46
CA ARG A 155 56.37 21.89 -49.87
C ARG A 155 56.38 21.80 -48.35
N LYS A 156 57.04 22.81 -47.78
CA LYS A 156 57.43 23.01 -46.39
C LYS A 156 56.50 24.09 -45.81
N GLU A 157 56.30 24.02 -44.49
CA GLU A 157 56.02 25.14 -43.56
C GLU A 157 54.56 25.57 -43.28
N GLY A 158 54.25 25.68 -41.98
CA GLY A 158 53.00 26.11 -41.34
C GLY A 158 52.33 24.93 -40.60
N GLY A 159 52.43 24.73 -39.29
CA GLY A 159 52.40 25.69 -38.18
C GLY A 159 51.00 25.64 -37.55
N GLU A 160 50.91 25.02 -36.36
CA GLU A 160 49.80 25.09 -35.39
C GLU A 160 48.41 24.56 -35.80
N ALA A 161 48.13 23.31 -35.40
CA ALA A 161 46.78 22.87 -35.07
C ALA A 161 46.89 21.78 -33.99
N GLU A 162 47.22 22.21 -32.78
CA GLU A 162 46.86 21.45 -31.58
C GLU A 162 45.33 21.49 -31.41
N ASP A 163 44.80 20.40 -30.82
CA ASP A 163 43.54 20.35 -30.09
C ASP A 163 42.20 20.23 -30.85
N PHE A 164 42.02 19.10 -31.57
CA PHE A 164 40.66 18.58 -31.82
C PHE A 164 40.43 17.27 -31.04
N VAL A 165 40.35 17.42 -29.72
CA VAL A 165 39.84 16.41 -28.80
C VAL A 165 38.32 16.43 -28.90
N ASN A 166 37.74 15.52 -29.69
CA ASN A 166 36.31 15.24 -29.62
C ASN A 166 36.03 14.32 -28.42
N ASP A 167 36.10 14.88 -27.20
CA ASP A 167 35.50 14.26 -26.02
C ASP A 167 33.98 14.42 -26.10
N SER A 168 33.34 13.43 -26.68
CA SER A 168 31.87 13.34 -26.75
C SER A 168 31.33 12.66 -25.50
N SER A 169 31.59 13.26 -24.33
CA SER A 169 30.94 12.96 -23.05
C SER A 169 30.32 14.19 -22.36
N ASP A 170 30.09 15.28 -23.09
CA ASP A 170 29.37 16.46 -22.55
C ASP A 170 28.16 16.83 -23.43
N LEU A 171 27.09 16.05 -23.30
CA LEU A 171 25.75 16.47 -23.70
C LEU A 171 24.74 16.02 -22.64
N GLY A 172 24.54 16.90 -21.64
CA GLY A 172 23.21 17.27 -21.20
C GLY A 172 22.65 16.54 -19.98
N GLU A 173 23.21 16.82 -18.80
CA GLU A 173 22.47 16.81 -17.55
C GLU A 173 21.65 18.11 -17.46
N TYR A 174 20.39 18.06 -17.91
CA TYR A 174 19.41 19.11 -17.61
C TYR A 174 18.77 18.79 -16.27
N ASP A 175 19.36 19.37 -15.22
CA ASP A 175 18.75 19.57 -13.92
C ASP A 175 17.59 20.57 -14.09
N ASP A 176 16.40 20.16 -13.66
CA ASP A 176 15.17 20.93 -13.79
C ASP A 176 14.54 21.03 -12.41
N GLU A 177 15.14 21.82 -11.51
CA GLU A 177 14.46 22.35 -10.33
C GLU A 177 14.97 23.76 -9.94
N LEU A 178 14.07 24.73 -10.16
CA LEU A 178 13.70 25.81 -9.24
C LEU A 178 14.40 27.19 -9.31
N HIS A 179 13.53 28.18 -9.59
CA HIS A 179 13.52 29.57 -9.12
C HIS A 179 14.59 30.55 -9.65
N ALA A 180 14.14 31.50 -10.49
CA ALA A 180 13.84 32.86 -10.04
C ALA A 180 13.60 33.78 -11.24
N THR A 181 12.34 34.14 -11.45
CA THR A 181 11.91 35.13 -12.42
C THR A 181 12.42 36.51 -12.01
N SER A 182 13.33 37.09 -12.78
CA SER A 182 13.66 38.51 -12.68
C SER A 182 13.77 39.15 -14.07
N SER A 183 12.90 40.15 -14.24
CA SER A 183 13.12 41.35 -15.05
C SER A 183 12.88 41.31 -16.57
N ARG A 184 11.81 42.06 -16.91
CA ARG A 184 11.68 42.98 -18.05
C ARG A 184 11.61 42.36 -19.45
N ARG A 185 10.37 42.34 -19.97
CA ARG A 185 9.98 43.25 -21.07
C ARG A 185 8.46 43.48 -21.09
N LYS A 186 8.11 44.75 -21.27
CA LYS A 186 6.79 45.38 -21.22
C LYS A 186 6.03 45.23 -22.55
N LEU A 187 4.73 45.56 -22.45
CA LEU A 187 3.69 45.84 -23.48
C LEU A 187 2.90 44.61 -23.97
N LYS A 188 1.55 44.57 -24.00
CA LYS A 188 0.56 45.66 -24.02
C LYS A 188 -0.85 45.14 -23.63
N ARG A 189 -1.47 45.81 -22.65
CA ARG A 189 -2.92 46.13 -22.47
C ARG A 189 -3.97 45.17 -23.07
N ARG A 190 -4.83 44.60 -22.22
CA ARG A 190 -6.20 45.13 -22.02
C ARG A 190 -6.86 44.60 -20.74
N HIS A 191 -7.56 45.53 -20.12
CA HIS A 191 -8.18 45.54 -18.80
C HIS A 191 -9.67 45.19 -18.95
N ARG A 192 -10.20 44.36 -18.05
CA ARG A 192 -11.52 44.57 -17.47
C ARG A 192 -11.58 43.94 -16.07
N GLU A 193 -11.77 44.82 -15.11
CA GLU A 193 -11.95 44.60 -13.68
C GLU A 193 -13.33 44.02 -13.30
N ARG A 194 -13.40 43.70 -11.99
CA ARG A 194 -14.51 43.28 -11.11
C ARG A 194 -14.61 41.76 -10.94
N GLY A 195 -14.34 41.16 -9.78
CA GLY A 195 -14.31 41.65 -8.39
C GLY A 195 -15.40 40.95 -7.59
N GLY A 196 -15.08 40.53 -6.37
CA GLY A 196 -16.09 40.15 -5.35
C GLY A 196 -15.88 38.77 -4.73
N GLU A 197 -15.50 38.79 -3.45
CA GLU A 197 -15.38 37.68 -2.50
C GLU A 197 -16.75 37.15 -2.02
N GLU A 198 -16.67 35.97 -1.37
CA GLU A 198 -17.58 35.39 -0.35
C GLU A 198 -19.06 35.14 -0.67
N SER A 199 -19.51 33.88 -0.56
CA SER A 199 -20.33 33.40 0.57
C SER A 199 -20.88 31.96 0.36
N GLU A 200 -20.74 31.18 1.44
CA GLU A 200 -21.54 30.09 2.03
C GLU A 200 -22.64 29.28 1.29
N GLU A 201 -22.59 27.97 1.58
CA GLU A 201 -23.66 27.00 1.95
C GLU A 201 -24.86 26.62 1.05
N GLU A 202 -25.18 25.31 1.13
CA GLU A 202 -26.46 24.55 1.03
C GLU A 202 -27.59 25.00 0.06
N GLU A 203 -28.52 24.18 -0.43
CA GLU A 203 -28.80 22.76 -0.60
C GLU A 203 -29.88 22.72 -1.73
N ASP A 204 -30.14 21.52 -2.23
CA ASP A 204 -31.44 21.05 -2.74
C ASP A 204 -31.94 21.26 -4.19
N ASP A 205 -32.68 20.21 -4.55
CA ASP A 205 -33.34 19.69 -5.72
C ASP A 205 -33.80 20.61 -6.87
N THR A 206 -33.56 20.12 -8.10
CA THR A 206 -34.64 19.60 -8.97
C THR A 206 -34.07 19.28 -10.36
N ASN A 207 -33.98 17.99 -10.73
CA ASN A 207 -34.09 17.64 -12.15
C ASN A 207 -34.66 16.23 -12.39
N VAL A 208 -35.98 16.24 -12.57
CA VAL A 208 -36.82 15.12 -12.98
C VAL A 208 -36.69 14.93 -14.48
N GLY A 209 -36.00 13.89 -14.94
CA GLY A 209 -35.96 13.63 -16.39
C GLY A 209 -35.03 12.53 -16.87
N ARG A 210 -35.16 11.29 -16.38
CA ARG A 210 -34.43 10.13 -16.98
C ARG A 210 -34.94 8.73 -16.58
N LYS A 211 -36.24 8.55 -16.33
CA LYS A 211 -36.78 7.30 -15.75
C LYS A 211 -37.61 6.40 -16.68
N SER A 212 -37.54 6.53 -18.00
CA SER A 212 -38.29 5.62 -18.92
C SER A 212 -37.48 4.53 -19.62
N LYS A 213 -36.14 4.48 -19.52
CA LYS A 213 -35.31 3.48 -20.26
C LYS A 213 -34.72 2.33 -19.44
N ILE A 214 -35.10 2.17 -18.16
CA ILE A 214 -34.56 1.12 -17.26
C ILE A 214 -35.54 -0.04 -17.04
N SER A 215 -36.84 0.15 -17.30
CA SER A 215 -37.89 -0.86 -17.05
C SER A 215 -37.81 -2.06 -18.00
N GLU A 216 -37.49 -1.84 -19.27
CA GLU A 216 -37.56 -2.87 -20.31
C GLU A 216 -36.38 -3.87 -20.25
N ARG A 217 -35.24 -3.45 -19.70
CA ARG A 217 -34.06 -4.31 -19.57
C ARG A 217 -34.12 -5.28 -18.38
N ARG A 218 -35.06 -5.09 -17.45
CA ARG A 218 -35.23 -5.95 -16.26
C ARG A 218 -36.20 -7.12 -16.46
N ARG A 219 -36.96 -7.15 -17.56
CA ARG A 219 -37.93 -8.23 -17.84
C ARG A 219 -37.31 -9.39 -18.64
N ALA A 220 -36.30 -9.12 -19.47
CA ALA A 220 -35.62 -10.14 -20.28
C ALA A 220 -34.52 -10.96 -19.55
N GLU A 221 -34.16 -10.59 -18.32
CA GLU A 221 -33.10 -11.28 -17.55
C GLU A 221 -33.68 -12.24 -16.48
N ARG A 222 -35.00 -12.50 -16.50
CA ARG A 222 -35.72 -13.33 -15.50
C ARG A 222 -36.19 -14.70 -16.01
N GLU A 223 -36.00 -15.05 -17.28
CA GLU A 223 -36.51 -16.33 -17.83
C GLU A 223 -35.47 -17.47 -17.95
N ASP A 224 -34.17 -17.23 -17.71
CA ASP A 224 -33.12 -18.25 -17.92
C ASP A 224 -32.45 -18.83 -16.66
N GLU A 225 -33.05 -18.71 -15.46
CA GLU A 225 -32.44 -19.28 -14.24
C GLU A 225 -33.45 -20.07 -13.38
N MET A 226 -34.03 -21.11 -14.00
CA MET A 226 -34.80 -22.14 -13.32
C MET A 226 -33.87 -23.15 -12.63
N VAL A 227 -33.29 -22.77 -11.48
CA VAL A 227 -32.98 -23.69 -10.36
C VAL A 227 -32.71 -22.89 -9.07
N PRO A 228 -33.44 -23.10 -7.96
CA PRO A 228 -33.29 -22.32 -6.73
C PRO A 228 -31.97 -22.63 -6.01
N ALA A 229 -31.28 -21.57 -5.58
CA ALA A 229 -29.94 -21.55 -4.98
C ALA A 229 -29.79 -22.26 -3.60
N ARG A 230 -30.76 -23.07 -3.15
CA ARG A 230 -30.70 -23.78 -1.85
C ARG A 230 -30.10 -25.19 -1.89
N GLN A 231 -29.72 -25.71 -3.06
CA GLN A 231 -29.17 -27.08 -3.19
C GLN A 231 -27.69 -27.18 -3.61
N ARG A 232 -26.97 -26.06 -3.83
CA ARG A 232 -25.53 -26.09 -4.22
C ARG A 232 -24.54 -26.11 -3.04
N GLY A 233 -25.02 -26.18 -1.80
CA GLY A 233 -24.19 -26.09 -0.58
C GLY A 233 -23.75 -27.42 0.05
N LYS A 234 -24.11 -28.58 -0.52
CA LYS A 234 -23.78 -29.90 0.06
C LYS A 234 -23.15 -30.84 -0.98
N ILE A 235 -22.01 -30.46 -1.55
CA ILE A 235 -21.10 -31.41 -2.20
C ILE A 235 -19.78 -31.32 -1.43
N LYS A 236 -19.65 -32.19 -0.42
CA LYS A 236 -18.38 -32.47 0.26
C LYS A 236 -17.59 -33.42 -0.64
N SER A 237 -16.73 -32.90 -1.51
CA SER A 237 -15.69 -33.72 -2.15
C SER A 237 -14.56 -33.95 -1.14
N LYS A 238 -14.60 -35.13 -0.51
CA LYS A 238 -13.50 -35.75 0.21
C LYS A 238 -12.64 -36.56 -0.76
N ALA A 239 -11.35 -36.67 -0.40
CA ALA A 239 -10.31 -37.58 -0.90
C ALA A 239 -9.45 -37.08 -2.08
N PHE A 240 -8.16 -36.81 -1.79
CA PHE A 240 -7.01 -37.64 -2.21
C PHE A 240 -5.90 -37.47 -1.17
N LEU A 241 -5.85 -38.37 -0.17
CA LEU A 241 -4.63 -38.66 0.60
C LEU A 241 -4.48 -40.18 0.60
N SER A 242 -3.34 -40.63 0.07
CA SER A 242 -2.96 -42.02 -0.08
C SER A 242 -2.76 -42.74 1.25
N SER A 243 -3.39 -43.91 1.36
CA SER A 243 -2.87 -45.20 1.83
C SER A 243 -1.72 -45.27 2.84
N SER A 244 -2.01 -45.73 4.08
CA SER A 244 -1.32 -46.87 4.73
C SER A 244 -2.02 -47.32 6.03
N SER A 245 -2.55 -48.57 5.98
CA SER A 245 -2.68 -49.61 7.02
C SER A 245 -2.97 -49.28 8.50
N SER A 246 -4.11 -49.77 9.02
CA SER A 246 -4.22 -50.87 10.02
C SER A 246 -5.28 -50.70 11.13
N SER A 247 -6.33 -51.54 11.05
CA SER A 247 -7.02 -52.31 12.11
C SER A 247 -7.87 -51.68 13.25
N SER A 248 -9.14 -52.14 13.27
CA SER A 248 -9.96 -52.60 14.42
C SER A 248 -10.96 -51.70 15.18
N SER A 249 -12.24 -51.78 14.73
CA SER A 249 -13.48 -52.13 15.48
C SER A 249 -14.22 -51.17 16.45
N PRO A 250 -15.57 -51.32 16.62
CA PRO A 250 -16.53 -50.24 16.88
C PRO A 250 -17.42 -50.41 18.15
N SER A 251 -18.03 -49.32 18.65
CA SER A 251 -19.39 -49.31 19.26
C SER A 251 -19.86 -47.93 19.78
N PRO A 252 -21.14 -47.54 19.61
CA PRO A 252 -21.78 -46.41 20.29
C PRO A 252 -22.97 -46.82 21.19
N THR A 253 -23.16 -46.16 22.34
CA THR A 253 -24.38 -46.27 23.20
C THR A 253 -24.68 -44.92 23.88
N ARG A 254 -25.85 -44.30 23.58
CA ARG A 254 -27.08 -44.11 24.41
C ARG A 254 -26.86 -43.35 25.75
N ARG A 255 -27.36 -42.12 25.93
CA ARG A 255 -28.73 -41.63 26.31
C ARG A 255 -29.24 -42.05 27.71
N THR A 256 -29.46 -41.07 28.60
CA THR A 256 -30.58 -40.83 29.58
C THR A 256 -30.24 -39.54 30.37
N GLU A 257 -30.95 -38.41 30.25
CA GLU A 257 -32.20 -37.97 30.91
C GLU A 257 -32.22 -37.94 32.46
N GLY A 258 -32.37 -36.72 33.01
CA GLY A 258 -33.30 -36.39 34.11
C GLY A 258 -32.74 -36.11 35.52
N GLN A 259 -32.66 -34.84 35.94
CA GLN A 259 -33.34 -34.26 37.13
C GLN A 259 -32.75 -32.90 37.59
N SER A 260 -33.60 -31.87 37.56
CA SER A 260 -33.62 -30.66 38.41
C SER A 260 -35.06 -30.61 38.99
N PRO A 261 -35.40 -29.96 40.14
CA PRO A 261 -35.21 -28.51 40.35
C PRO A 261 -35.16 -27.99 41.81
N SER A 262 -34.67 -26.75 41.99
CA SER A 262 -34.93 -25.79 43.11
C SER A 262 -34.07 -24.56 42.79
N GLY A 263 -34.62 -23.41 42.32
CA GLY A 263 -35.33 -22.35 43.07
C GLY A 263 -34.29 -21.36 43.60
N ASP A 264 -34.27 -20.04 43.38
CA ASP A 264 -35.22 -19.05 42.87
C ASP A 264 -34.43 -17.76 42.49
N GLU A 265 -35.14 -16.84 41.82
CA GLU A 265 -34.97 -15.38 41.72
C GLU A 265 -34.53 -14.76 40.40
N GLU A 266 -35.24 -13.67 40.12
CA GLU A 266 -35.63 -13.13 38.82
C GLU A 266 -34.80 -11.92 38.36
N GLU A 267 -34.96 -11.66 37.07
CA GLU A 267 -35.00 -10.35 36.39
C GLU A 267 -33.75 -9.55 36.01
N ALA A 268 -33.86 -9.01 34.79
CA ALA A 268 -33.11 -7.94 34.15
C ALA A 268 -31.75 -8.27 33.48
N VAL A 269 -31.77 -9.15 32.47
CA VAL A 269 -30.78 -9.12 31.38
C VAL A 269 -31.44 -8.56 30.12
N GLN A 270 -31.29 -7.25 29.92
CA GLN A 270 -31.46 -6.60 28.61
C GLN A 270 -30.83 -5.21 28.68
N GLN A 271 -29.53 -5.13 28.39
CA GLN A 271 -28.82 -4.00 27.74
C GLN A 271 -27.31 -4.23 27.89
N ASN A 272 -26.55 -3.98 26.80
CA ASN A 272 -25.07 -3.92 26.71
C ASN A 272 -24.33 -5.09 26.03
N GLU A 273 -24.92 -5.74 25.02
CA GLU A 273 -24.14 -6.55 24.03
C GLU A 273 -24.08 -5.91 22.62
N THR A 274 -24.57 -4.69 22.44
CA THR A 274 -24.74 -4.07 21.11
C THR A 274 -23.58 -3.20 20.64
N GLU A 275 -22.62 -2.83 21.49
CA GLU A 275 -21.60 -1.83 21.11
C GLU A 275 -20.37 -2.43 20.40
N ASP A 276 -19.92 -3.63 20.76
CA ASP A 276 -18.73 -4.26 20.15
C ASP A 276 -18.99 -4.89 18.77
N THR A 277 -20.25 -5.18 18.43
CA THR A 277 -20.62 -5.70 17.10
C THR A 277 -20.54 -4.63 16.03
N SER A 278 -20.76 -3.36 16.38
CA SER A 278 -20.77 -2.22 15.45
C SER A 278 -19.40 -1.96 14.83
N PHE A 279 -18.32 -2.00 15.63
CA PHE A 279 -16.95 -1.78 15.18
C PHE A 279 -16.43 -2.92 14.30
N VAL A 280 -16.76 -4.16 14.65
CA VAL A 280 -16.41 -5.34 13.83
C VAL A 280 -17.20 -5.35 12.52
N GLU A 281 -18.47 -4.95 12.52
CA GLU A 281 -19.27 -4.79 11.31
C GLU A 281 -18.77 -3.66 10.42
N GLU A 282 -18.37 -2.53 10.98
CA GLU A 282 -17.85 -1.38 10.24
C GLU A 282 -16.53 -1.75 9.53
N ASN A 283 -15.62 -2.45 10.21
CA ASN A 283 -14.39 -2.96 9.61
C ASN A 283 -14.66 -4.00 8.51
N LYS A 284 -15.61 -4.92 8.71
CA LYS A 284 -16.05 -5.86 7.66
C LYS A 284 -16.68 -5.12 6.47
N MET A 285 -17.44 -4.06 6.72
CA MET A 285 -18.06 -3.22 5.69
C MET A 285 -17.01 -2.45 4.88
N ASN A 286 -15.99 -1.89 5.54
CA ASN A 286 -14.88 -1.18 4.90
C ASN A 286 -14.02 -2.13 4.05
N LEU A 287 -13.75 -3.35 4.51
CA LEU A 287 -13.06 -4.37 3.73
C LEU A 287 -13.89 -4.78 2.49
N ARG A 288 -15.21 -4.94 2.63
CA ARG A 288 -16.14 -5.20 1.51
C ARG A 288 -16.15 -4.04 0.50
N LYS A 289 -16.20 -2.78 0.95
CA LYS A 289 -16.11 -1.58 0.11
C LYS A 289 -14.78 -1.54 -0.66
N ARG A 290 -13.65 -1.82 0.00
CA ARG A 290 -12.30 -1.88 -0.63
C ARG A 290 -12.22 -2.98 -1.69
N ARG A 291 -12.75 -4.19 -1.41
CA ARG A 291 -12.82 -5.30 -2.39
C ARG A 291 -13.71 -4.94 -3.59
N ARG A 292 -14.84 -4.28 -3.38
CA ARG A 292 -15.72 -3.79 -4.47
C ARG A 292 -15.01 -2.75 -5.34
N ARG A 293 -14.29 -1.79 -4.76
CA ARG A 293 -13.48 -0.80 -5.49
C ARG A 293 -12.38 -1.47 -6.34
N LYS A 294 -11.64 -2.44 -5.77
CA LYS A 294 -10.64 -3.23 -6.51
C LYS A 294 -11.25 -3.99 -7.68
N ARG A 295 -12.41 -4.65 -7.48
CA ARG A 295 -13.13 -5.35 -8.56
C ARG A 295 -13.61 -4.39 -9.67
N LYS A 296 -14.12 -3.21 -9.31
CA LYS A 296 -14.52 -2.17 -10.29
C LYS A 296 -13.32 -1.67 -11.11
N LYS A 297 -12.19 -1.38 -10.46
CA LYS A 297 -10.93 -1.01 -11.15
C LYS A 297 -10.49 -2.12 -12.12
N LYS A 298 -10.44 -3.39 -11.66
CA LYS A 298 -10.07 -4.53 -12.52
C LYS A 298 -11.01 -4.70 -13.72
N LYS A 299 -12.33 -4.53 -13.53
CA LYS A 299 -13.31 -4.56 -14.63
C LYS A 299 -13.11 -3.41 -15.63
N LYS A 300 -12.77 -2.20 -15.16
CA LYS A 300 -12.49 -1.04 -16.02
C LYS A 300 -11.26 -1.31 -16.90
N VAL A 301 -10.16 -1.77 -16.30
CA VAL A 301 -8.93 -2.14 -17.01
C VAL A 301 -9.19 -3.23 -18.05
N MET A 302 -9.92 -4.30 -17.67
CA MET A 302 -10.30 -5.37 -18.61
C MET A 302 -11.13 -4.86 -19.80
N LYS A 303 -12.07 -3.93 -19.57
CA LYS A 303 -12.90 -3.35 -20.63
C LYS A 303 -12.07 -2.49 -21.57
N GLU A 304 -11.10 -1.74 -21.04
CA GLU A 304 -10.19 -0.92 -21.81
C GLU A 304 -9.22 -1.76 -22.64
N MET A 305 -8.67 -2.83 -22.07
CA MET A 305 -7.82 -3.79 -22.78
C MET A 305 -8.56 -4.48 -23.93
N LYS A 306 -9.84 -4.86 -23.73
CA LYS A 306 -10.69 -5.40 -24.81
C LYS A 306 -10.92 -4.39 -25.93
N ARG A 307 -11.13 -3.10 -25.59
CA ARG A 307 -11.30 -2.03 -26.59
C ARG A 307 -10.02 -1.82 -27.41
N LEU A 308 -8.86 -1.82 -26.77
CA LEU A 308 -7.57 -1.70 -27.45
C LEU A 308 -7.32 -2.89 -28.38
N ASN A 309 -7.61 -4.12 -27.94
CA ASN A 309 -7.49 -5.31 -28.78
C ASN A 309 -8.41 -5.22 -30.01
N TYR A 310 -9.67 -4.79 -29.83
CA TYR A 310 -10.60 -4.62 -30.95
C TYR A 310 -10.14 -3.54 -31.95
N ARG A 311 -9.60 -2.41 -31.46
CA ARG A 311 -9.02 -1.37 -32.32
C ARG A 311 -7.81 -1.89 -33.09
N SER A 312 -6.94 -2.67 -32.44
CA SER A 312 -5.78 -3.30 -33.08
C SER A 312 -6.20 -4.23 -34.22
N GLN A 313 -7.18 -5.11 -33.97
CA GLN A 313 -7.71 -6.03 -34.99
C GLN A 313 -8.37 -5.29 -36.16
N SER A 314 -9.12 -4.21 -35.88
CA SER A 314 -9.72 -3.37 -36.92
C SER A 314 -8.66 -2.71 -37.81
N ILE A 315 -7.59 -2.18 -37.22
CA ILE A 315 -6.46 -1.60 -37.98
C ILE A 315 -5.78 -2.67 -38.86
N LEU A 316 -5.60 -3.89 -38.35
CA LEU A 316 -5.03 -5.00 -39.13
C LEU A 316 -5.92 -5.39 -40.31
N LEU A 317 -7.23 -5.44 -40.13
CA LEU A 317 -8.21 -5.68 -41.19
C LEU A 317 -8.17 -4.59 -42.26
N LEU A 318 -8.12 -3.32 -41.85
CA LEU A 318 -7.97 -2.18 -42.75
C LEU A 318 -6.67 -2.25 -43.56
N LYS A 319 -5.53 -2.59 -42.91
CA LYS A 319 -4.25 -2.80 -43.60
C LYS A 319 -4.32 -3.93 -44.62
N ARG A 320 -4.97 -5.05 -44.27
CA ARG A 320 -5.18 -6.18 -45.20
C ARG A 320 -6.05 -5.78 -46.40
N LYS A 321 -7.15 -5.05 -46.16
CA LYS A 321 -8.05 -4.56 -47.23
C LYS A 321 -7.34 -3.59 -48.17
N MET A 322 -6.57 -2.65 -47.62
CA MET A 322 -5.73 -1.73 -48.40
C MET A 322 -4.71 -2.47 -49.26
N LYS A 323 -4.04 -3.48 -48.70
CA LYS A 323 -3.08 -4.31 -49.44
C LYS A 323 -3.76 -5.08 -50.57
N TRP A 324 -4.96 -5.61 -50.35
CA TRP A 324 -5.72 -6.35 -51.35
C TRP A 324 -6.16 -5.43 -52.51
N ASN A 325 -6.72 -4.25 -52.21
CA ASN A 325 -7.07 -3.25 -53.23
C ASN A 325 -5.85 -2.80 -54.06
N LEU A 326 -4.66 -2.74 -53.46
CA LEU A 326 -3.43 -2.38 -54.16
C LEU A 326 -2.97 -3.47 -55.14
N ILE A 327 -3.22 -4.74 -54.80
CA ILE A 327 -2.93 -5.89 -55.67
C ILE A 327 -3.93 -5.93 -56.83
N GLU A 328 -5.21 -5.67 -56.55
CA GLU A 328 -6.28 -5.65 -57.57
C GLU A 328 -6.07 -4.52 -58.59
N LYS A 329 -5.67 -3.32 -58.15
CA LYS A 329 -5.30 -2.22 -59.06
C LYS A 329 -4.05 -2.48 -59.92
N ARG A 330 -3.22 -3.46 -59.55
CA ARG A 330 -2.01 -3.84 -60.30
C ARG A 330 -2.26 -4.97 -61.30
N ARG A 331 -3.39 -5.66 -61.21
CA ARG A 331 -3.85 -6.65 -62.20
C ARG A 331 -4.63 -5.96 -63.30
#